data_AF-A0A8T7DSH2-F1
#
_entry.id   AF-A0A8T7DSH2-F1
#
_cell.length_a   1.000
_cell.length_b   1.000
_cell.length_c   1.000
_cell.angle_alpha   90.00
_cell.angle_beta   90.00
_cell.angle_gamma   90.00
#
_symmetry.space_group_name_H-M   'P 1'
#
loop_
_entity.id
_entity.type
_entity.pdbx_description
1 polymer ?
#
loop_
_entity_poly.entity_id
_entity_poly.type
_entity_poly.pdbx_seq_one_letter_code
_entity_poly.pdbx_strand_id
1 'polypeptide(L)' 'TVVNISEDLHLSPKTVSNHRTRIMHKLHATNIVELSRMAIRNGLIEA' A
#
# COMPACT_ATOMS: atom_id res chain seq x y z
N THR A 1 -8.46 -4.07 -5.44
CA THR A 1 -8.67 -2.60 -5.51
C THR A 1 -8.73 -2.03 -4.09
N VAL A 2 -8.85 -0.71 -3.89
CA VAL A 2 -9.03 -0.14 -2.53
C VAL A 2 -10.29 -0.70 -1.85
N VAL A 3 -11.34 -0.98 -2.62
CA VAL A 3 -12.59 -1.60 -2.14
C VAL A 3 -12.33 -3.01 -1.62
N ASN A 4 -11.67 -3.89 -2.39
CA ASN A 4 -11.40 -5.26 -1.93
C ASN A 4 -10.56 -5.27 -0.63
N ILE A 5 -9.52 -4.44 -0.54
CA ILE A 5 -8.70 -4.35 0.69
C ILE A 5 -9.55 -3.87 1.88
N SER A 6 -10.52 -3.00 1.62
CA SER A 6 -11.42 -2.48 2.65
C SER A 6 -12.37 -3.57 3.17
N GLU A 7 -12.86 -4.45 2.28
CA GLU A 7 -13.69 -5.60 2.62
C GLU A 7 -12.87 -6.65 3.41
N ASP A 8 -11.69 -7.03 2.90
CA ASP A 8 -10.82 -8.03 3.53
C ASP A 8 -10.41 -7.62 4.96
N LEU A 9 -10.14 -6.32 5.17
CA LEU A 9 -9.68 -5.79 6.44
C LEU A 9 -10.81 -5.23 7.32
N HIS A 10 -12.07 -5.29 6.87
CA HIS A 10 -13.23 -4.69 7.56
C HIS A 10 -13.02 -3.19 7.90
N LEU A 11 -12.42 -2.45 6.97
CA LEU A 11 -12.14 -1.02 7.09
C LEU A 11 -12.95 -0.23 6.08
N SER A 12 -13.11 1.08 6.31
CA SER A 12 -13.67 1.94 5.26
C SER A 12 -12.66 2.12 4.11
N PRO A 13 -13.12 2.27 2.85
CA PRO A 13 -12.24 2.59 1.72
C PRO A 13 -11.39 3.86 1.96
N LYS A 14 -11.94 4.83 2.70
CA LYS A 14 -11.23 6.06 3.09
C LYS A 14 -10.08 5.75 4.06
N THR A 15 -10.30 4.86 5.02
CA THR A 15 -9.27 4.41 5.96
C THR A 15 -8.13 3.72 5.22
N VAL A 16 -8.43 2.80 4.29
CA VAL A 16 -7.41 2.14 3.44
C VAL A 16 -6.61 3.15 2.62
N SER A 17 -7.29 4.14 2.04
CA SER A 17 -6.64 5.23 1.29
C SER A 17 -5.69 6.05 2.18
N ASN A 18 -6.10 6.36 3.41
CA ASN A 18 -5.25 7.05 4.38
C ASN A 18 -4.03 6.21 4.76
N HIS A 19 -4.18 4.90 4.98
CA HIS A 19 -3.05 4.01 5.24
C HIS A 19 -2.07 3.99 4.07
N ARG A 20 -2.55 3.89 2.83
CA ARG A 20 -1.71 3.95 1.63
C ARG A 20 -0.89 5.24 1.59
N THR A 21 -1.52 6.40 1.80
CA THR A 21 -0.81 7.69 1.84
C THR A 21 0.25 7.74 2.94
N ARG A 22 -0.07 7.25 4.15
CA ARG A 22 0.90 7.21 5.26
C ARG A 22 2.06 6.28 4.99
N ILE A 23 1.82 5.11 4.38
CA ILE A 23 2.87 4.16 4.00
C ILE A 23 3.79 4.77 2.96
N MET A 24 3.24 5.35 1.89
CA MET A 24 4.01 6.04 0.85
C MET A 24 4.85 7.17 1.45
N HIS A 25 4.27 7.99 2.34
CA HIS A 25 5.01 9.07 3.01
C HIS A 25 6.15 8.55 3.90
N LYS A 26 5.90 7.53 4.73
CA LYS A 26 6.92 6.96 5.63
C LYS A 26 8.09 6.30 4.88
N LEU A 27 7.81 5.73 3.71
CA LEU A 27 8.80 5.07 2.88
C LEU A 27 9.35 5.98 1.78
N HIS A 28 8.97 7.26 1.78
CA HIS A 28 9.33 8.25 0.77
C HIS A 28 9.05 7.79 -0.68
N ALA A 29 8.02 6.97 -0.87
CA ALA A 29 7.60 6.50 -2.19
C ALA A 29 6.66 7.51 -2.85
N THR A 30 6.92 7.83 -4.11
CA THR A 30 6.15 8.82 -4.89
C THR A 30 4.89 8.23 -5.50
N ASN A 31 4.87 6.92 -5.73
CA ASN A 31 3.75 6.20 -6.32
C ASN A 31 3.76 4.71 -5.92
N ILE A 32 2.68 4.00 -6.29
CA ILE A 32 2.50 2.58 -5.93
C ILE A 32 3.46 1.65 -6.67
N VAL A 33 3.92 2.02 -7.87
CA VAL A 33 4.87 1.21 -8.65
C VAL A 33 6.23 1.22 -7.96
N GLU A 34 6.69 2.39 -7.54
CA GLU A 34 7.92 2.53 -6.75
C GLU A 34 7.83 1.75 -5.43
N LEU A 35 6.72 1.91 -4.70
CA LEU A 35 6.47 1.18 -3.45
C LEU A 35 6.49 -0.35 -3.66
N SER A 36 5.88 -0.84 -4.74
CA SER A 36 5.86 -2.28 -5.06
C SER A 36 7.26 -2.79 -5.39
N ARG A 37 8.05 -2.04 -6.17
CA ARG A 37 9.46 -2.39 -6.43
C ARG A 37 10.30 -2.38 -5.16
N MET A 38 10.07 -1.44 -4.24
CA MET A 38 10.74 -1.44 -2.94
C MET A 38 10.42 -2.71 -2.16
N ALA A 39 9.15 -3.14 -2.13
CA ALA A 39 8.74 -4.36 -1.45
C ALA A 39 9.44 -5.61 -2.04
N ILE A 40 9.52 -5.72 -3.37
CA ILE A 40 10.26 -6.81 -4.04
C ILE A 40 11.75 -6.77 -3.68
N ARG A 41 12.41 -5.61 -3.79
CA ARG A 41 13.85 -5.47 -3.49
C ARG A 41 14.20 -5.81 -2.05
N ASN A 42 13.28 -5.63 -1.11
CA ASN A 42 13.47 -5.95 0.31
C ASN A 42 12.99 -7.37 0.67
N GLY A 43 12.54 -8.17 -0.31
CA GLY A 43 12.06 -9.53 -0.08
C GLY A 43 10.74 -9.62 0.69
N LEU A 44 9.94 -8.54 0.71
CA LEU A 44 8.62 -8.54 1.37
C LEU A 44 7.54 -9.23 0.55
N ILE A 45 7.70 -9.22 -0.77
CA ILE A 45 6.81 -9.87 -1.74
C ILE A 45 7.65 -10.44 -2.89
N GLU A 46 7.15 -11.49 -3.52
CA GLU A 46 7.71 -12.06 -4.74
C GLU A 46 7.35 -11.19 -5.97
N ALA A 47 8.14 -11.33 -7.03
CA ALA A 47 7.97 -10.60 -8.29
C ALA A 47 6.91 -11.24 -9.20
#